data_AF-A0A817ESJ3-F1
#
_entry.id   AF-A0A817ESJ3-F1
#
_cell.length_a   1.000
_cell.length_b   1.000
_cell.length_c   1.000
_cell.angle_alpha   90.00
_cell.angle_beta   90.00
_cell.angle_gamma   90.00
#
_symmetry.space_group_name_H-M   'P 1'
#
loop_
_entity.id
_entity.type
_entity.pdbx_description
1 polymer ?
#
loop_
_entity_poly.entity_id
_entity_poly.type
_entity_poly.pdbx_seq_one_letter_code
_entity_poly.pdbx_strand_id
1 'polypeptide(L)'
;MDTNTNGYELYFVINKYTFEHTVYNPLRGRRPVQSPEVPVEQYLNETMEKTSKNCDLCNYQNMTAIDSLGRMENRYAYSAANAFKFDQWHSMFMPKQHDITKLTFEELKDVLTLAWKWFQAAHKESPLHRFPTILWDSLPHGGASQVHPHIHATLHSDHYYGSIKYLI
;
A
#
# COMPACT_ATOMS: atom_id res chain seq x y z
N MET A 1 -2.58 -15.42 -36.77
CA MET A 1 -3.81 -15.98 -37.35
C MET A 1 -4.94 -15.10 -36.89
N ASP A 2 -5.49 -14.30 -37.81
CA ASP A 2 -6.66 -13.47 -37.56
C ASP A 2 -7.89 -14.36 -37.37
N THR A 3 -8.35 -14.48 -36.13
CA THR A 3 -9.70 -15.00 -35.87
C THR A 3 -10.67 -13.83 -35.96
N ASN A 4 -11.18 -13.63 -37.16
CA ASN A 4 -12.22 -12.65 -37.46
C ASN A 4 -13.53 -13.08 -36.77
N THR A 5 -13.75 -12.58 -35.55
CA THR A 5 -15.03 -12.68 -34.83
C THR A 5 -15.68 -11.31 -34.82
N ASN A 6 -16.76 -11.16 -35.60
CA ASN A 6 -17.57 -9.95 -35.72
C ASN A 6 -17.67 -9.14 -34.41
N GLY A 7 -16.95 -8.01 -34.33
CA GLY A 7 -17.05 -7.02 -33.24
C GLY A 7 -16.31 -7.35 -31.93
N TYR A 8 -15.53 -8.43 -31.87
CA TYR A 8 -14.73 -8.80 -30.69
C TYR A 8 -13.25 -8.47 -30.91
N GLU A 9 -12.79 -7.35 -30.37
CA GLU A 9 -11.37 -6.98 -30.36
C GLU A 9 -10.70 -7.45 -29.06
N LEU A 10 -9.62 -8.23 -29.21
CA LEU A 10 -8.76 -8.70 -28.13
C LEU A 10 -7.34 -8.20 -28.37
N TYR A 11 -6.80 -7.46 -27.41
CA TYR A 11 -5.45 -6.93 -27.46
C TYR A 11 -4.58 -7.65 -26.45
N PHE A 12 -3.45 -8.17 -26.92
CA PHE A 12 -2.42 -8.81 -26.11
C PHE A 12 -1.24 -7.84 -26.00
N VAL A 13 -0.97 -7.37 -24.78
CA VAL A 13 0.09 -6.40 -24.51
C VAL A 13 1.11 -7.04 -23.58
N ILE A 14 2.38 -7.02 -23.99
CA ILE A 14 3.49 -7.46 -23.16
C ILE A 14 4.31 -6.23 -22.77
N ASN A 15 4.45 -5.99 -21.46
CA ASN A 15 5.37 -4.97 -20.97
C ASN A 15 6.81 -5.48 -21.14
N LYS A 16 7.64 -4.78 -21.91
CA LYS A 16 9.04 -5.23 -22.18
C LYS A 16 9.98 -5.09 -20.99
N TYR A 17 9.59 -4.35 -19.96
CA TYR A 17 10.39 -4.13 -18.76
C TYR A 17 10.00 -5.08 -17.62
N THR A 18 8.70 -5.29 -17.41
CA THR A 18 8.20 -6.21 -16.37
C THR A 18 7.89 -7.60 -16.89
N PHE A 19 7.89 -7.81 -18.22
CA PHE A 19 7.49 -9.04 -18.90
C PHE A 19 6.05 -9.51 -18.58
N GLU A 20 5.27 -8.69 -17.89
CA GLU A 20 3.87 -8.97 -17.60
C GLU A 20 3.05 -8.94 -18.89
N HIS A 21 2.15 -9.91 -18.98
CA HIS A 21 1.22 -10.03 -20.09
C HIS A 21 -0.18 -9.60 -19.65
N THR A 22 -0.73 -8.61 -20.36
CA THR A 22 -2.07 -8.06 -20.10
C THR A 22 -2.95 -8.30 -21.31
N VAL A 23 -4.14 -8.86 -21.07
CA VAL A 23 -5.18 -9.04 -22.08
C VAL A 23 -6.23 -7.95 -21.90
N TYR A 24 -6.39 -7.11 -22.92
CA TYR A 24 -7.41 -6.07 -22.95
C TYR A 24 -8.54 -6.45 -23.90
N ASN A 25 -9.78 -6.34 -23.40
CA ASN A 25 -11.01 -6.53 -24.17
C ASN A 25 -11.99 -5.41 -23.79
N PRO A 26 -12.27 -4.45 -24.68
CA PRO A 26 -13.19 -3.34 -24.40
C PRO A 26 -14.58 -3.75 -23.91
N LEU A 27 -15.08 -4.92 -24.32
CA LEU A 27 -16.39 -5.42 -23.93
C LEU A 27 -16.43 -5.94 -22.48
N ARG A 28 -15.27 -6.26 -21.86
CA ARG A 28 -15.21 -6.72 -20.46
C ARG A 28 -15.80 -5.70 -19.48
N GLY A 29 -15.59 -4.41 -19.74
CA GLY A 29 -16.14 -3.33 -18.91
C GLY A 29 -17.65 -3.18 -19.01
N ARG A 30 -18.29 -3.79 -20.02
CA ARG A 30 -19.74 -3.78 -20.22
C ARG A 30 -20.44 -5.04 -19.73
N ARG A 31 -19.71 -5.96 -19.08
CA ARG A 31 -20.35 -7.16 -18.54
C ARG A 31 -21.42 -6.74 -17.52
N PRO A 32 -22.57 -7.43 -17.44
CA PRO A 32 -23.50 -7.25 -16.34
C PRO A 32 -22.78 -7.44 -15.00
N VAL A 33 -22.87 -6.43 -14.14
CA VAL A 33 -22.35 -6.44 -12.77
C VAL A 33 -23.51 -6.21 -11.82
N GLN A 34 -23.48 -6.90 -10.68
CA GLN A 34 -24.40 -6.61 -9.59
C GLN A 34 -24.05 -5.24 -9.04
N SER A 35 -25.05 -4.38 -8.91
CA SER A 35 -24.90 -3.13 -8.19
C SER A 35 -24.55 -3.44 -6.73
N PRO A 36 -23.62 -2.70 -6.11
CA PRO A 36 -23.38 -2.81 -4.68
C PRO A 36 -24.67 -2.50 -3.91
N GLU A 37 -24.86 -3.17 -2.76
CA GLU A 37 -26.06 -3.03 -1.93
C GLU A 37 -26.23 -1.62 -1.36
N VAL A 38 -25.10 -0.92 -1.14
CA VAL A 38 -25.05 0.43 -0.59
C VAL A 38 -24.23 1.36 -1.50
N PRO A 39 -24.58 2.66 -1.56
CA PRO A 39 -23.75 3.66 -2.22
C PRO A 39 -22.33 3.71 -1.64
N VAL A 40 -21.33 3.97 -2.48
CA VAL A 40 -19.92 4.01 -2.08
C VAL A 40 -19.66 5.04 -0.98
N GLU A 41 -20.26 6.23 -1.09
CA GLU A 41 -20.10 7.29 -0.08
C GLU A 41 -20.65 6.87 1.29
N GLN A 42 -21.81 6.20 1.30
CA GLN A 42 -22.39 5.65 2.51
C GLN A 42 -21.48 4.58 3.13
N TYR A 43 -21.00 3.64 2.31
CA TYR A 43 -20.06 2.62 2.76
C TYR A 43 -18.80 3.23 3.39
N LEU A 44 -18.22 4.26 2.76
CA LEU A 44 -17.03 4.94 3.28
C LEU A 44 -17.32 5.61 4.62
N ASN A 45 -18.38 6.42 4.70
CA ASN A 45 -18.73 7.15 5.92
C ASN A 45 -18.99 6.19 7.10
N GLU A 46 -19.78 5.14 6.88
CA GLU A 46 -20.08 4.12 7.88
C GLU A 46 -18.81 3.37 8.31
N THR A 47 -17.93 3.04 7.36
CA THR A 47 -16.66 2.34 7.64
C THR A 47 -15.74 3.22 8.50
N MET A 48 -15.58 4.51 8.16
CA MET A 48 -14.75 5.43 8.93
C MET A 48 -15.30 5.65 10.34
N GLU A 49 -16.61 5.88 10.47
CA GLU A 49 -17.24 6.11 11.77
C GLU A 49 -17.16 4.88 12.67
N LYS A 50 -17.42 3.69 12.12
CA LYS A 50 -17.39 2.43 12.88
C LYS A 50 -15.97 2.08 13.34
N THR A 51 -14.98 2.22 12.45
CA THR A 51 -13.62 1.74 12.73
C THR A 51 -12.78 2.71 13.55
N SER A 52 -13.07 4.01 13.53
CA SER A 52 -12.33 5.01 14.30
C SER A 52 -12.48 4.86 15.82
N LYS A 53 -13.62 4.36 16.30
CA LYS A 53 -13.96 4.27 17.74
C LYS A 53 -12.99 3.42 18.56
N ASN A 54 -12.47 2.33 17.99
CA ASN A 54 -11.60 1.37 18.67
C ASN A 54 -10.35 1.05 17.82
N CYS A 55 -9.81 2.05 17.12
CA CYS A 55 -8.67 1.83 16.26
C CYS A 55 -7.35 1.84 17.05
N ASP A 56 -6.61 0.73 17.03
CA ASP A 56 -5.28 0.63 17.65
C ASP A 56 -4.27 1.63 17.05
N LEU A 57 -4.38 1.90 15.75
CA LEU A 57 -3.55 2.88 15.04
C LEU A 57 -3.89 4.32 15.48
N CYS A 58 -5.12 4.62 15.89
CA CYS A 58 -5.42 5.92 16.52
C CYS A 58 -4.78 6.07 17.90
N ASN A 59 -4.58 4.98 18.66
CA ASN A 59 -3.91 4.96 19.96
C ASN A 59 -2.47 4.45 19.86
N TYR A 60 -1.75 4.92 18.84
CA TYR A 60 -0.48 4.33 18.44
C TYR A 60 0.59 4.33 19.53
N GLN A 61 0.57 5.29 20.46
CA GLN A 61 1.57 5.35 21.53
C GLN A 61 1.53 4.11 22.43
N ASN A 62 0.33 3.53 22.63
CA ASN A 62 0.12 2.42 23.56
C ASN A 62 -0.18 1.09 22.85
N MET A 63 -0.70 1.15 21.62
CA MET A 63 -1.25 -0.03 20.93
C MET A 63 -0.45 -0.47 19.72
N THR A 64 0.73 0.12 19.44
CA THR A 64 1.56 -0.28 18.31
C THR A 64 3.00 -0.59 18.70
N ALA A 65 3.60 -1.55 18.00
CA ALA A 65 4.97 -1.98 18.24
C ALA A 65 6.01 -0.94 17.80
N ILE A 66 7.20 -1.04 18.38
CA ILE A 66 8.35 -0.17 18.12
C ILE A 66 9.51 -1.06 17.62
N ASP A 67 10.23 -0.61 16.60
CA ASP A 67 11.39 -1.34 16.06
C ASP A 67 12.71 -0.83 16.70
N SER A 68 13.85 -1.37 16.27
CA SER A 68 15.17 -0.96 16.79
C SER A 68 15.52 0.49 16.53
N LEU A 69 14.89 1.13 15.52
CA LEU A 69 15.06 2.56 15.21
C LEU A 69 14.15 3.45 16.07
N GLY A 70 13.32 2.85 16.92
CA GLY A 70 12.37 3.56 17.74
C GLY A 70 11.12 3.99 16.97
N ARG A 71 10.34 4.88 17.59
CA ARG A 71 9.18 5.52 16.95
C ARG A 71 9.61 6.85 16.35
N MET A 72 9.50 6.98 15.04
CA MET A 72 9.66 8.24 14.34
C MET A 72 8.30 8.94 14.26
N GLU A 73 8.28 10.26 14.41
CA GLU A 73 7.06 11.05 14.33
C GLU A 73 7.36 12.44 13.76
N ASN A 74 6.40 12.99 13.03
CA ASN A 74 6.38 14.40 12.62
C ASN A 74 5.00 15.00 12.89
N ARG A 75 4.69 16.15 12.27
CA ARG A 75 3.45 16.88 12.58
C ARG A 75 2.22 16.02 12.32
N TYR A 76 2.19 15.33 11.18
CA TYR A 76 1.00 14.63 10.72
C TYR A 76 1.12 13.11 10.63
N ALA A 77 2.30 12.54 10.85
CA ALA A 77 2.52 11.11 10.69
C ALA A 77 3.41 10.52 11.80
N TYR A 78 3.32 9.20 11.96
CA TYR A 78 4.12 8.41 12.90
C TYR A 78 4.48 7.05 12.28
N SER A 79 5.55 6.44 12.78
CA SER A 79 5.93 5.07 12.43
C SER A 79 5.44 4.07 13.47
N ALA A 80 5.30 2.81 13.05
CA ALA A 80 5.14 1.66 13.93
C ALA A 80 5.82 0.44 13.30
N ALA A 81 6.41 -0.42 14.13
CA ALA A 81 6.93 -1.68 13.64
C ALA A 81 5.77 -2.57 13.18
N ASN A 82 5.96 -3.28 12.06
CA ASN A 82 5.05 -4.36 11.73
C ASN A 82 5.34 -5.55 12.67
N ALA A 83 4.31 -6.05 13.37
CA ALA A 83 4.43 -7.22 14.25
C ALA A 83 4.59 -8.54 13.47
N PHE A 84 4.13 -8.57 12.21
CA PHE A 84 4.16 -9.71 11.30
C PHE A 84 5.03 -9.39 10.09
N LYS A 85 6.34 -9.30 10.32
CA LYS A 85 7.30 -8.88 9.29
C LYS A 85 7.49 -9.96 8.21
N PHE A 86 7.57 -9.54 6.94
CA PHE A 86 8.04 -10.36 5.84
C PHE A 86 9.44 -9.98 5.32
N ASP A 87 10.02 -8.89 5.84
CA ASP A 87 11.42 -8.48 5.60
C ASP A 87 12.07 -8.12 6.93
N GLN A 88 13.39 -8.24 7.03
CA GLN A 88 14.17 -7.85 8.19
C GLN A 88 13.92 -6.37 8.54
N TRP A 89 14.03 -5.51 7.54
CA TRP A 89 13.70 -4.09 7.64
C TRP A 89 12.30 -3.89 7.10
N HIS A 90 11.32 -3.95 8.00
CA HIS A 90 9.92 -3.72 7.69
C HIS A 90 9.25 -2.90 8.79
N SER A 91 8.77 -1.72 8.41
CA SER A 91 8.05 -0.79 9.29
C SER A 91 6.82 -0.26 8.56
N MET A 92 5.93 0.39 9.31
CA MET A 92 4.70 0.99 8.80
C MET A 92 4.68 2.48 9.15
N PHE A 93 4.04 3.26 8.29
CA PHE A 93 3.89 4.71 8.48
C PHE A 93 2.44 5.10 8.25
N MET A 94 1.90 5.87 9.18
CA MET A 94 0.50 6.22 9.24
C MET A 94 0.34 7.73 9.40
N PRO A 95 -0.63 8.36 8.73
CA PRO A 95 -1.05 9.70 9.11
C PRO A 95 -1.80 9.62 10.45
N LYS A 96 -1.88 10.73 11.18
CA LYS A 96 -2.70 10.82 12.39
C LYS A 96 -4.20 10.91 12.06
N GLN A 97 -4.53 11.21 10.81
CA GLN A 97 -5.88 11.20 10.27
C GLN A 97 -6.36 9.77 9.99
N HIS A 98 -7.43 9.34 10.68
CA HIS A 98 -8.05 8.02 10.45
C HIS A 98 -8.86 7.96 9.16
N ASP A 99 -9.49 9.07 8.78
CA ASP A 99 -10.41 9.12 7.66
C ASP A 99 -9.63 9.36 6.35
N ILE A 100 -9.47 8.30 5.55
CA ILE A 100 -8.73 8.37 4.28
C ILE A 100 -9.32 9.40 3.30
N THR A 101 -10.62 9.68 3.39
CA THR A 101 -11.29 10.64 2.49
C THR A 101 -10.96 12.09 2.85
N LYS A 102 -10.45 12.32 4.06
CA LYS A 102 -10.02 13.62 4.57
C LYS A 102 -8.51 13.81 4.54
N LEU A 103 -7.77 12.82 4.06
CA LEU A 103 -6.31 12.87 4.01
C LEU A 103 -5.86 13.96 3.04
N THR A 104 -5.11 14.91 3.56
CA THR A 104 -4.57 16.03 2.78
C THR A 104 -3.21 15.69 2.15
N PHE A 105 -2.81 16.48 1.16
CA PHE A 105 -1.49 16.34 0.54
C PHE A 105 -0.34 16.53 1.54
N GLU A 106 -0.44 17.48 2.47
CA GLU A 106 0.61 17.71 3.47
C GLU A 106 0.72 16.55 4.45
N GLU A 107 -0.40 15.94 4.86
CA GLU A 107 -0.38 14.74 5.70
C GLU A 107 0.26 13.56 4.97
N LEU A 108 -0.09 13.33 3.71
CA LEU A 108 0.55 12.29 2.89
C LEU A 108 2.04 12.54 2.68
N LYS A 109 2.43 13.79 2.40
CA LYS A 109 3.83 14.18 2.27
C LYS A 109 4.60 13.94 3.56
N ASP A 110 4.00 14.20 4.72
CA ASP A 110 4.62 13.91 6.02
C ASP A 110 4.81 12.39 6.22
N VAL A 111 3.84 11.55 5.82
CA VAL A 111 3.99 10.08 5.84
C VAL A 111 5.19 9.64 4.98
N LEU A 112 5.26 10.10 3.74
CA LEU A 112 6.36 9.74 2.82
C LEU A 112 7.72 10.29 3.28
N THR A 113 7.74 11.50 3.83
CA THR A 113 8.96 12.10 4.39
C THR A 113 9.48 11.29 5.58
N LEU A 114 8.57 10.78 6.42
CA LEU A 114 8.94 9.95 7.57
C LEU A 114 9.48 8.60 7.12
N ALA A 115 8.85 7.95 6.13
CA ALA A 115 9.34 6.72 5.53
C ALA A 115 10.74 6.90 4.90
N TRP A 116 10.97 8.02 4.22
CA TRP A 116 12.28 8.34 3.65
C TRP A 116 13.37 8.46 4.71
N LYS A 117 13.10 9.18 5.81
CA LYS A 117 14.03 9.29 6.94
C LYS A 117 14.32 7.92 7.57
N TRP A 118 13.30 7.07 7.68
CA TRP A 118 13.47 5.72 8.18
C TRP A 118 14.36 4.88 7.26
N PHE A 119 14.19 4.95 5.93
CA PHE A 119 15.10 4.27 4.99
C PHE A 119 16.55 4.71 5.17
N GLN A 120 16.80 6.01 5.35
CA GLN A 120 18.15 6.53 5.61
C GLN A 120 18.75 5.98 6.91
N ALA A 121 17.94 5.89 7.97
CA ALA A 121 18.36 5.32 9.24
C ALA A 121 18.63 3.81 9.14
N ALA A 122 17.72 3.05 8.53
CA ALA A 122 17.86 1.62 8.31
C ALA A 122 19.09 1.29 7.44
N HIS A 123 19.31 2.03 6.35
CA HIS A 123 20.50 1.88 5.51
C HIS A 123 21.79 2.20 6.28
N LYS A 124 21.77 3.20 7.16
CA LYS A 124 22.93 3.54 8.00
C LYS A 124 23.28 2.41 8.97
N GLU A 125 22.29 1.74 9.56
CA GLU A 125 22.50 0.58 10.42
C GLU A 125 22.90 -0.68 9.64
N SER A 126 22.40 -0.84 8.41
CA SER A 126 22.72 -1.95 7.55
C SER A 126 22.98 -1.52 6.11
N PRO A 127 24.23 -1.13 5.78
CA PRO A 127 24.57 -0.58 4.46
C PRO A 127 24.33 -1.51 3.26
N LEU A 128 24.17 -2.82 3.51
CA LEU A 128 23.80 -3.79 2.47
C LEU A 128 22.34 -3.63 2.02
N HIS A 129 21.45 -3.12 2.89
CA HIS A 129 20.03 -2.91 2.62
C HIS A 129 19.83 -1.58 1.88
N ARG A 130 19.53 -1.64 0.58
CA ARG A 130 19.57 -0.48 -0.33
C ARG A 130 18.42 -0.41 -1.33
N PHE A 131 17.48 -1.35 -1.26
CA PHE A 131 16.33 -1.43 -2.15
C PHE A 131 15.04 -1.07 -1.39
N PRO A 132 14.69 0.22 -1.30
CA PRO A 132 13.49 0.67 -0.58
C PRO A 132 12.23 0.36 -1.38
N THR A 133 11.22 -0.21 -0.73
CA THR A 133 9.89 -0.45 -1.31
C THR A 133 8.83 0.12 -0.38
N ILE A 134 7.90 0.88 -0.96
CA ILE A 134 6.68 1.34 -0.28
C ILE A 134 5.50 0.59 -0.90
N LEU A 135 4.62 0.07 -0.06
CA LEU A 135 3.35 -0.53 -0.44
C LEU A 135 2.23 0.21 0.29
N TRP A 136 1.12 0.46 -0.39
CA TRP A 136 -0.05 1.10 0.20
C TRP A 136 -1.33 0.39 -0.24
N ASP A 137 -1.84 -0.42 0.68
CA ASP A 137 -3.16 -1.02 0.56
C ASP A 137 -4.19 -0.12 1.25
N SER A 138 -5.31 0.14 0.59
CA SER A 138 -6.35 1.04 1.08
C SER A 138 -7.69 0.34 1.16
N LEU A 139 -8.29 0.35 2.36
CA LEU A 139 -9.57 -0.30 2.66
C LEU A 139 -9.54 -1.84 2.45
N PRO A 140 -10.52 -2.58 2.98
CA PRO A 140 -10.55 -4.04 2.83
C PRO A 140 -10.55 -4.51 1.36
N HIS A 141 -11.24 -3.79 0.47
CA HIS A 141 -11.27 -4.11 -0.96
C HIS A 141 -9.92 -3.89 -1.68
N GLY A 142 -9.05 -3.03 -1.12
CA GLY A 142 -7.69 -2.83 -1.60
C GLY A 142 -6.65 -3.65 -0.85
N GLY A 143 -7.06 -4.64 -0.03
CA GLY A 143 -6.15 -5.56 0.67
C GLY A 143 -5.73 -5.11 2.07
N ALA A 144 -6.18 -3.95 2.55
CA ALA A 144 -5.77 -3.46 3.86
C ALA A 144 -6.42 -4.27 4.98
N SER A 145 -5.59 -4.81 5.89
CA SER A 145 -6.07 -5.53 7.07
C SER A 145 -6.67 -4.62 8.16
N GLN A 146 -6.32 -3.33 8.12
CA GLN A 146 -6.81 -2.28 9.01
C GLN A 146 -7.28 -1.08 8.17
N VAL A 147 -8.35 -0.42 8.62
CA VAL A 147 -8.97 0.69 7.87
C VAL A 147 -8.17 1.97 7.94
N HIS A 148 -7.53 2.24 9.08
CA HIS A 148 -6.70 3.43 9.26
C HIS A 148 -5.58 3.45 8.20
N PRO A 149 -5.41 4.55 7.44
CA PRO A 149 -4.45 4.61 6.34
C PRO A 149 -3.05 4.28 6.83
N HIS A 150 -2.36 3.42 6.09
CA HIS A 150 -0.98 3.07 6.42
C HIS A 150 -0.24 2.65 5.16
N ILE A 151 1.04 2.99 5.11
CA ILE A 151 1.96 2.42 4.15
C ILE A 151 2.89 1.45 4.85
N HIS A 152 3.26 0.40 4.14
CA HIS A 152 4.35 -0.48 4.54
C HIS A 152 5.62 -0.02 3.84
N ALA A 153 6.72 0.06 4.58
CA ALA A 153 8.03 0.32 4.03
C ALA A 153 8.96 -0.86 4.32
N THR A 154 9.64 -1.34 3.29
CA THR A 154 10.66 -2.38 3.41
C THR A 154 11.97 -1.94 2.78
N LEU A 155 13.10 -2.37 3.33
CA LEU A 155 14.41 -2.06 2.78
C LEU A 155 15.18 -3.37 2.59
N HIS A 156 15.21 -3.87 1.36
CA HIS A 156 15.83 -5.15 1.05
C HIS A 156 17.30 -5.00 0.64
N SER A 157 18.10 -6.06 0.75
CA SER A 157 19.54 -6.03 0.48
C SER A 157 19.93 -6.31 -0.96
N ASP A 158 19.11 -7.04 -1.70
CA ASP A 158 19.53 -7.62 -2.97
C ASP A 158 18.73 -7.13 -4.20
N HIS A 159 17.43 -6.87 -4.05
CA HIS A 159 16.52 -6.48 -5.14
C HIS A 159 15.24 -5.83 -4.61
N TYR A 160 14.44 -5.23 -5.51
CA TYR A 160 13.09 -4.77 -5.20
C TYR A 160 12.10 -5.94 -5.25
N TYR A 161 11.12 -5.96 -4.35
CA TYR A 161 10.02 -6.93 -4.42
C TYR A 161 9.30 -6.88 -5.78
N GLY A 162 8.92 -8.05 -6.29
CA GLY A 162 8.29 -8.20 -7.60
C GLY A 162 9.27 -8.18 -8.78
N SER A 163 10.59 -8.03 -8.55
CA SER A 163 11.56 -8.13 -9.63
C SER A 163 11.62 -9.55 -10.21
N ILE A 164 11.54 -9.66 -11.54
CA ILE A 164 11.80 -10.93 -12.23
C ILE A 164 13.30 -11.13 -12.36
N LYS A 165 13.79 -12.30 -11.95
CA LYS A 165 15.17 -12.74 -12.20
C LYS A 165 15.17 -13.99 -13.06
N TYR A 166 16.03 -14.03 -14.05
CA TYR A 166 16.33 -15.28 -14.75
C TYR A 166 17.11 -16.18 -13.79
N LEU A 167 16.65 -17.41 -13.61
CA LEU A 167 17.46 -18.46 -13.00
C LEU A 167 18.47 -18.88 -14.08
N ILE A 168 19.73 -18.47 -13.91
CA ILE A 168 20.86 -18.90 -14.74
C ILE A 168 21.58 -20.03 -14.03
#